data_AF-A0A8S2U9B2-F1
#
_entry.id   AF-A0A8S2U9B2-F1
#
_cell.length_a   1.000
_cell.length_b   1.000
_cell.length_c   1.000
_cell.angle_alpha   90.00
_cell.angle_beta   90.00
_cell.angle_gamma   90.00
#
_symmetry.space_group_name_H-M   'P 1'
#
loop_
_entity.id
_entity.type
_entity.pdbx_description
1 polymer ?
#
loop_
_entity_poly.entity_id
_entity_poly.type
_entity_poly.pdbx_seq_one_letter_code
_entity_poly.pdbx_strand_id
1 'polypeptide(L)' 'VRLYGDRPQFSYRQSSDEPFKSYTYKQVLEIIKEIGSGIINTGLKPSNETFVGIYSSASVNYALCLYST' A
#
# COMPACT_ATOMS: atom_id res chain seq x y z
N VAL A 1 14.08 -5.34 -6.50
CA VAL A 1 13.77 -6.79 -6.52
C VAL A 1 12.32 -6.97 -7.03
N ARG A 2 12.11 -7.35 -8.30
CA ARG A 2 10.78 -7.62 -8.90
C ARG A 2 10.51 -9.14 -8.92
N LEU A 3 10.56 -9.80 -7.77
CA LEU A 3 10.64 -11.28 -7.74
C LEU A 3 9.33 -12.00 -8.09
N TYR A 4 8.18 -11.34 -7.94
CA TYR A 4 6.88 -12.04 -7.97
C TYR A 4 5.88 -11.47 -8.98
N GLY A 5 6.21 -10.42 -9.73
CA GLY A 5 5.46 -9.93 -10.90
C GLY A 5 3.94 -9.89 -10.70
N ASP A 6 3.22 -10.68 -11.50
CA ASP A 6 1.76 -10.75 -11.51
C ASP A 6 1.17 -11.77 -10.53
N ARG A 7 1.99 -12.34 -9.61
CA ARG A 7 1.47 -13.22 -8.56
C ARG A 7 0.66 -12.39 -7.55
N PRO A 8 -0.42 -12.96 -6.99
CA PRO A 8 -1.18 -12.28 -5.94
C PRO A 8 -0.31 -12.11 -4.69
N GLN A 9 -0.32 -10.89 -4.12
CA GLN A 9 0.36 -10.54 -2.87
C GLN A 9 -0.63 -10.34 -1.73
N PHE A 10 -1.71 -9.60 -1.99
CA PHE A 10 -2.77 -9.34 -1.03
C PHE A 10 -4.11 -9.75 -1.59
N SER A 11 -4.98 -10.26 -0.72
CA SER A 11 -6.38 -10.55 -1.05
C SER A 11 -7.31 -9.82 -0.09
N TYR A 12 -8.40 -9.26 -0.61
CA TYR A 12 -9.37 -8.48 0.16
C TYR A 12 -10.78 -8.61 -0.41
N ARG A 13 -11.77 -8.31 0.42
CA ARG A 13 -13.17 -8.09 0.03
C ARG A 13 -13.70 -6.91 0.84
N GLN A 14 -14.60 -6.11 0.26
CA GLN A 14 -15.12 -4.92 0.95
C GLN A 14 -16.28 -5.25 1.88
N SER A 15 -17.03 -6.30 1.57
CA SER A 15 -18.10 -6.85 2.41
C SER A 15 -18.01 -8.37 2.47
N SER A 16 -18.77 -8.99 3.37
CA SER A 16 -18.86 -10.45 3.48
C SER A 16 -19.39 -11.12 2.22
N ASP A 17 -20.19 -10.39 1.46
CA ASP A 17 -21.00 -10.92 0.36
C ASP A 17 -20.28 -10.82 -0.98
N GLU A 18 -19.11 -10.16 -1.00
CA GLU A 18 -18.27 -10.04 -2.17
C GLU A 18 -17.18 -11.13 -2.23
N PRO A 19 -16.83 -11.60 -3.44
CA PRO A 19 -15.67 -12.47 -3.62
C PRO A 19 -14.38 -11.72 -3.31
N PHE A 20 -13.36 -12.47 -2.87
CA PHE A 20 -12.03 -11.91 -2.69
C PHE A 20 -11.45 -11.46 -4.04
N LYS A 21 -10.90 -10.26 -4.03
CA LYS A 21 -10.07 -9.66 -5.08
C LYS A 21 -8.62 -9.68 -4.61
N SER A 22 -7.68 -9.64 -5.54
CA SER A 22 -6.26 -9.63 -5.21
C SER A 22 -5.51 -8.50 -5.89
N TYR A 23 -4.53 -7.94 -5.19
CA TYR A 23 -3.48 -7.14 -5.81
C TYR A 23 -2.27 -8.01 -6.09
N THR A 24 -1.69 -7.85 -7.28
CA THR A 24 -0.42 -8.48 -7.62
C THR A 24 0.76 -7.72 -7.00
N TYR A 25 1.93 -8.37 -6.89
CA TYR A 25 3.15 -7.68 -6.44
C TYR A 25 3.49 -6.46 -7.29
N LYS A 26 3.23 -6.53 -8.60
CA LYS A 26 3.42 -5.40 -9.51
C LYS A 26 2.47 -4.24 -9.17
N GLN A 27 1.18 -4.52 -8.99
CA GLN A 27 0.20 -3.51 -8.61
C GLN A 27 0.51 -2.88 -7.25
N VAL A 28 0.88 -3.69 -6.26
CA VAL A 28 1.29 -3.20 -4.94
C VAL A 28 2.48 -2.25 -5.08
N LEU A 29 3.50 -2.61 -5.85
CA LEU A 29 4.67 -1.75 -6.08
C LEU A 29 4.31 -0.41 -6.75
N GLU A 30 3.36 -0.42 -7.68
CA GLU A 30 2.86 0.80 -8.33
C GLU A 30 2.11 1.68 -7.31
N ILE A 31 1.19 1.09 -6.53
CA ILE A 31 0.40 1.80 -5.53
C ILE A 31 1.28 2.44 -4.45
N ILE A 32 2.24 1.70 -3.86
CA ILE A 32 3.09 2.26 -2.79
C ILE A 32 3.97 3.41 -3.28
N LYS A 33 4.39 3.39 -4.56
CA LYS A 33 5.15 4.48 -5.16
C LYS A 33 4.29 5.72 -5.32
N GLU A 34 3.05 5.54 -5.79
CA GLU A 34 2.11 6.64 -5.95
C GLU A 34 1.81 7.30 -4.59
N ILE A 35 1.49 6.50 -3.56
CA ILE A 35 1.25 7.02 -2.21
C ILE A 35 2.48 7.78 -1.68
N GLY A 36 3.67 7.16 -1.70
CA GLY A 36 4.90 7.80 -1.23
C GLY A 36 5.22 9.10 -1.97
N SER A 37 5.02 9.13 -3.30
CA SER A 37 5.17 10.36 -4.09
C SER A 37 4.17 11.45 -3.72
N GLY A 38 2.93 11.06 -3.44
CA GLY A 38 1.88 11.96 -2.96
C GLY A 38 2.24 12.59 -1.62
N ILE A 39 2.78 11.80 -0.69
CA ILE A 39 3.25 12.27 0.61
C ILE A 39 4.36 13.30 0.45
N ILE A 40 5.39 13.03 -0.37
CA ILE A 40 6.48 13.99 -0.63
C ILE A 40 5.92 15.29 -1.24
N ASN A 41 4.96 15.18 -2.16
CA ASN A 41 4.33 16.34 -2.79
C ASN A 41 3.53 17.22 -1.81
N THR A 42 3.19 16.73 -0.61
CA THR A 42 2.61 17.57 0.46
C THR A 42 3.63 18.46 1.17
N GLY A 43 4.93 18.33 0.84
CA GLY A 43 6.02 19.07 1.47
C GLY A 43 6.71 18.32 2.62
N LEU A 44 6.28 17.09 2.90
CA LEU A 44 6.97 16.21 3.85
C LEU A 44 8.31 15.74 3.27
N LYS A 45 9.32 15.61 4.14
CA LYS A 45 10.66 15.20 3.72
C LYS A 45 10.76 13.67 3.66
N PRO A 46 11.40 13.10 2.64
CA PRO A 46 11.72 11.67 2.64
C PRO A 46 12.89 11.40 3.59
N SER A 47 12.62 11.30 4.89
CA SER A 47 13.63 10.99 5.91
C SER A 47 13.05 10.15 7.05
N ASN A 48 13.92 9.44 7.77
CA ASN A 48 13.57 8.70 8.99
C ASN A 48 13.14 9.60 10.16
N GLU A 49 13.21 10.92 10.00
CA GLU A 49 12.73 11.92 10.97
C GLU A 49 11.30 12.39 10.67
N THR A 50 10.73 11.95 9.53
CA THR A 50 9.34 12.22 9.17
C THR A 50 8.47 11.07 9.64
N PHE A 51 7.55 11.36 10.55
CA PHE A 51 6.66 10.36 11.14
C PHE A 51 5.26 10.49 10.55
N VAL A 52 4.77 9.41 9.94
CA VAL A 52 3.40 9.33 9.40
C VAL A 52 2.59 8.36 10.24
N GLY A 53 1.59 8.89 10.96
CA GLY A 53 0.65 8.07 11.74
C GLY A 53 -0.45 7.50 10.85
N ILE A 54 -0.68 6.19 10.91
CA ILE A 54 -1.75 5.52 10.16
C ILE A 54 -2.80 5.01 11.14
N TYR A 55 -4.01 5.58 11.09
CA TYR A 55 -5.15 5.12 11.90
C TYR A 55 -6.14 4.34 11.03
N SER A 56 -6.12 3.01 11.15
CA SER A 56 -7.02 2.10 10.43
C SER A 56 -7.04 0.73 11.12
N SER A 57 -8.01 -0.12 10.76
CA SER A 57 -7.97 -1.55 11.07
C SER A 57 -6.96 -2.30 10.18
N ALA A 58 -6.63 -3.54 10.57
CA ALA A 58 -5.80 -4.44 9.78
C ALA A 58 -6.50 -4.76 8.45
N SER A 59 -6.04 -4.10 7.39
CA SER A 59 -6.59 -4.18 6.04
C SER A 59 -5.49 -4.08 5.00
N VAL A 60 -5.82 -4.40 3.75
CA VAL A 60 -4.87 -4.22 2.64
C VAL A 60 -4.49 -2.75 2.47
N ASN A 61 -5.42 -1.81 2.67
CA ASN A 61 -5.12 -0.38 2.63
C ASN A 61 -4.14 0.03 3.73
N TYR A 62 -4.30 -0.51 4.94
CA TYR A 62 -3.34 -0.28 6.02
C TYR A 62 -1.93 -0.77 5.63
N ALA A 63 -1.83 -1.98 5.08
CA ALA A 63 -0.55 -2.51 4.62
C ALA A 63 0.07 -1.66 3.50
N LEU A 64 -0.74 -1.22 2.52
CA LEU A 64 -0.29 -0.37 1.42
C LEU A 64 0.26 0.97 1.94
N CYS A 65 -0.42 1.61 2.89
CA CYS A 65 0.07 2.83 3.51
C CYS A 65 1.37 2.56 4.31
N LEU A 66 1.41 1.50 5.12
CA LEU A 66 2.57 1.14 5.94
C LEU A 66 3.83 0.91 5.11
N TYR A 67 3.72 0.26 3.94
CA TYR A 67 4.87 0.01 3.06
C TYR A 67 5.23 1.19 2.15
N SER A 68 4.45 2.27 2.17
CA SER A 68 4.67 3.48 1.36
C SER A 68 5.33 4.63 2.12
N THR A 69 5.23 4.61 3.45
CA THR A 69 5.75 5.61 4.40
C THR A 69 7.03 5.13 5.05
#